data_AF-A0A1H4EPF5-F1
#
_entry.id   AF-A0A1H4EPF5-F1
#
_cell.length_a   1.000
_cell.length_b   1.000
_cell.length_c   1.000
_cell.angle_alpha   90.00
_cell.angle_beta   90.00
_cell.angle_gamma   90.00
#
_symmetry.space_group_name_H-M   'P 1'
#
loop_
_entity.id
_entity.type
_entity.pdbx_description
1 polymer ?
#
loop_
_entity_poly.entity_id
_entity_poly.type
_entity_poly.pdbx_seq_one_letter_code
_entity_poly.pdbx_strand_id
1 'polypeptide(L)'
;MKAFNRLSAGLCLSVFLFCPVHGVWGQGAGESSWQLKGLVDTYHAFRSEKPNDWMSSRTRLRGEVGKNFAGSSLFVSFNATYNALLKERTGFELREAYLDHRQEHWGFRLGRQLVIWGAADGVRITDLVSPMDMTEFLAQDYDDIRMPVNVLRFFVFNDKIKLELLAVPTFEGYKLPTDAANPWSVLPKETPRSLVWDAEGSRPELRLSNVEYGGRLSFALPGVDFSLAALHTWNKMPVIEYKPSGSQLTVSPRYYRMGFVGGDVSKPLGQFVLRGEAAFNLGKHFSYIQQAASTPQKGFNTINWLVGADWYAPHEWTVMAQFSSESIFKYESYVAQPRHNSLLTLCVSKKLLDSNLQLSDFTYFDLNHKGWFSRFTADYALNDHIHLLAGYDWFGGSEGMFGPYKHNSEVWAKAKYCF
;
A
#
# COMPACT_ATOMS: atom_id res chain seq x y z
N MET A 1 28.86 -6.90 12.44
CA MET A 1 30.01 -6.55 11.58
C MET A 1 29.84 -5.12 11.12
N LYS A 2 30.52 -4.21 11.82
CA LYS A 2 30.63 -2.78 11.51
C LYS A 2 31.88 -2.62 10.66
N ALA A 3 31.75 -2.05 9.46
CA ALA A 3 32.76 -1.29 8.73
C ALA A 3 32.42 -1.37 7.22
N PHE A 4 31.82 -0.31 6.69
CA PHE A 4 32.06 0.23 5.35
C PHE A 4 31.16 1.46 5.21
N ASN A 5 31.53 2.53 5.91
CA ASN A 5 30.91 3.84 5.76
C ASN A 5 31.97 4.88 6.07
N ARG A 6 32.63 5.37 5.02
CA ARG A 6 33.36 6.65 4.96
C ARG A 6 33.93 6.80 3.56
N LEU A 7 33.18 7.49 2.71
CA LEU A 7 33.74 8.31 1.65
C LEU A 7 32.80 9.50 1.47
N SER A 8 33.20 10.59 2.09
CA SER A 8 32.71 11.93 1.81
C SER A 8 33.25 12.38 0.47
N ALA A 9 32.38 12.72 -0.47
CA ALA A 9 32.69 13.64 -1.56
C ALA A 9 31.39 14.27 -2.04
N GLY A 10 31.16 15.52 -1.65
CA GLY A 10 30.26 16.37 -2.39
C GLY A 10 30.89 16.70 -3.75
N LEU A 11 30.13 16.55 -4.81
CA LEU A 11 30.12 17.45 -5.96
C LEU A 11 28.93 17.07 -6.84
N CYS A 12 28.22 18.08 -7.31
CA CYS A 12 27.25 17.99 -8.40
C CYS A 12 27.78 17.13 -9.55
N LEU A 13 26.98 16.19 -10.05
CA LEU A 13 27.10 15.74 -11.43
C LEU A 13 25.70 15.48 -12.00
N SER A 14 25.11 16.58 -12.46
CA SER A 14 24.19 16.59 -13.59
C SER A 14 24.94 16.06 -14.82
N VAL A 15 24.76 14.78 -15.13
CA VAL A 15 25.08 14.23 -16.46
C VAL A 15 23.90 13.39 -16.92
N PHE A 16 23.09 14.01 -17.78
CA PHE A 16 22.18 13.32 -18.68
C PHE A 16 23.03 12.46 -19.63
N LEU A 17 22.91 11.13 -19.51
CA LEU A 17 23.30 10.23 -20.58
C LEU A 17 22.01 9.65 -21.17
N PHE A 18 21.53 10.33 -22.21
CA PHE A 18 20.53 9.82 -23.13
C PHE A 18 21.13 8.61 -23.86
N CYS A 19 20.62 7.41 -23.58
CA CYS A 19 20.79 6.27 -24.46
C CYS A 19 19.41 6.01 -25.09
N PRO A 20 19.19 6.31 -26.39
CA PRO A 20 17.91 6.05 -27.02
C PRO A 20 17.79 4.54 -27.26
N VAL A 21 16.95 3.86 -26.49
CA VAL A 21 16.56 2.48 -26.79
C VAL A 21 15.17 2.54 -27.43
N HIS A 22 15.15 2.62 -28.76
CA HIS A 22 13.93 2.40 -29.52
C HIS A 22 13.57 0.91 -29.47
N GLY A 23 12.37 0.59 -29.01
CA GLY A 23 11.79 -0.75 -29.05
C GLY A 23 10.31 -0.67 -29.37
N VAL A 24 9.99 -0.47 -30.65
CA VAL A 24 8.64 -0.63 -31.21
C VAL A 24 8.24 -2.10 -31.17
N TRP A 25 6.96 -2.33 -30.88
CA TRP A 25 6.39 -3.61 -30.52
C TRP A 25 6.16 -4.51 -31.74
N GLY A 26 6.39 -5.80 -31.55
CA GLY A 26 5.88 -6.88 -32.39
C GLY A 26 5.95 -8.18 -31.62
N GLN A 27 4.85 -8.94 -31.58
CA GLN A 27 4.88 -10.36 -31.20
C GLN A 27 5.61 -11.12 -32.31
N GLY A 28 6.93 -11.06 -32.29
CA GLY A 28 7.79 -11.94 -33.07
C GLY A 28 8.13 -13.16 -32.21
N ALA A 29 7.67 -14.34 -32.62
CA ALA A 29 8.22 -15.59 -32.12
C ALA A 29 9.71 -15.64 -32.52
N GLY A 30 10.62 -15.61 -31.55
CA GLY A 30 12.02 -15.97 -31.85
C GLY A 30 13.13 -15.47 -30.94
N GLU A 31 13.02 -14.32 -30.24
CA GLU A 31 14.18 -13.78 -29.52
C GLU A 31 13.93 -13.47 -28.05
N SER A 32 14.77 -14.04 -27.18
CA SER A 32 14.85 -13.73 -25.75
C SER A 32 15.49 -12.35 -25.55
N SER A 33 14.78 -11.28 -25.91
CA SER A 33 15.25 -9.91 -25.73
C SER A 33 15.11 -9.48 -24.26
N TRP A 34 16.13 -8.80 -23.73
CA TRP A 34 16.02 -8.11 -22.45
C TRP A 34 15.05 -6.93 -22.59
N GLN A 35 14.19 -6.75 -21.59
CA GLN A 35 13.29 -5.60 -21.47
C GLN A 35 13.77 -4.73 -20.32
N LEU A 36 14.15 -3.49 -20.62
CA LEU A 36 14.51 -2.50 -19.61
C LEU A 36 13.45 -1.39 -19.65
N LYS A 37 12.91 -1.06 -18.47
CA LYS A 37 12.01 0.07 -18.27
C LYS A 37 12.34 0.74 -16.95
N GLY A 38 11.87 1.96 -16.77
CA GLY A 38 11.98 2.58 -15.47
C GLY A 38 11.32 3.94 -15.39
N LEU A 39 11.49 4.54 -14.23
CA LEU A 39 11.12 5.92 -14.00
C LEU A 39 12.11 6.60 -13.05
N VAL A 40 12.21 7.91 -13.19
CA VAL A 40 12.81 8.79 -12.20
C VAL A 40 11.72 9.76 -11.77
N ASP A 41 11.49 9.87 -10.47
CA ASP A 41 10.59 10.88 -9.93
C ASP A 41 11.24 11.66 -8.78
N THR A 42 10.77 12.88 -8.58
CA THR A 42 11.08 13.69 -7.41
C THR A 42 9.78 14.22 -6.83
N TYR A 43 9.63 14.16 -5.51
CA TYR A 43 8.44 14.58 -4.76
C TYR A 43 8.86 15.47 -3.61
N HIS A 44 8.23 16.63 -3.49
CA HIS A 44 8.49 17.60 -2.44
C HIS A 44 7.16 18.12 -1.90
N ALA A 45 7.01 18.11 -0.58
CA ALA A 45 5.80 18.53 0.11
C ALA A 45 6.12 19.49 1.25
N PHE A 46 5.31 20.52 1.38
CA PHE A 46 5.48 21.60 2.34
C PHE A 46 4.17 21.86 3.09
N ARG A 47 4.26 21.88 4.42
CA ARG A 47 3.08 22.06 5.29
C ARG A 47 2.46 23.44 5.08
N SER A 48 1.15 23.49 4.84
CA SER A 48 0.41 24.74 4.67
C SER A 48 0.14 25.45 6.01
N GLU A 49 0.03 24.67 7.08
CA GLU A 49 -0.15 25.16 8.45
C GLU A 49 1.19 25.37 9.17
N LYS A 50 1.17 26.19 10.24
CA LYS A 50 2.35 26.40 11.09
C LYS A 50 2.86 25.04 11.62
N PRO A 51 4.18 24.81 11.64
CA PRO A 51 5.27 25.79 11.50
C PRO A 51 5.75 26.03 10.06
N ASN A 52 5.05 25.55 9.03
CA ASN A 52 5.46 25.68 7.63
C ASN A 52 6.83 25.05 7.36
N ASP A 53 6.90 23.75 7.58
CA ASP A 53 8.08 22.91 7.42
C ASP A 53 7.93 21.93 6.25
N TRP A 54 9.06 21.35 5.84
CA TRP A 54 9.10 20.29 4.84
C TRP A 54 8.53 18.99 5.41
N MET A 55 7.56 18.41 4.71
CA MET A 55 6.88 17.17 5.09
C MET A 55 7.47 15.95 4.38
N SER A 56 7.87 16.13 3.12
CA SER A 56 8.62 15.14 2.35
C SER A 56 9.51 15.84 1.33
N SER A 57 10.64 15.21 1.01
CA SER A 57 11.55 15.64 -0.05
C SER A 57 12.40 14.46 -0.46
N ARG A 58 12.05 13.84 -1.58
CA ARG A 58 12.67 12.61 -2.04
C ARG A 58 12.78 12.54 -3.55
N THR A 59 13.83 11.90 -4.02
CA THR A 59 14.04 11.57 -5.43
C THR A 59 14.27 10.07 -5.54
N ARG A 60 13.61 9.41 -6.49
CA ARG A 60 13.65 7.97 -6.66
C ARG A 60 13.88 7.60 -8.11
N LEU A 61 14.85 6.71 -8.34
CA LEU A 61 14.96 5.92 -9.55
C LEU A 61 14.29 4.56 -9.30
N ARG A 62 13.35 4.15 -10.14
CA ARG A 62 12.89 2.77 -10.24
C ARG A 62 13.37 2.17 -11.55
N GLY A 63 14.09 1.06 -11.45
CA GLY A 63 14.53 0.28 -12.61
C GLY A 63 13.80 -1.06 -12.66
N GLU A 64 13.40 -1.48 -13.85
CA GLU A 64 12.71 -2.74 -14.12
C GLU A 64 13.42 -3.49 -15.24
N VAL A 65 13.77 -4.74 -14.98
CA VAL A 65 14.46 -5.62 -15.92
C VAL A 65 13.67 -6.90 -16.06
N GLY A 66 13.23 -7.18 -17.29
CA GLY A 66 12.51 -8.38 -17.67
C GLY A 66 13.30 -9.21 -18.68
N LYS A 67 13.13 -10.54 -18.61
CA LYS A 67 13.58 -11.43 -19.67
C LYS A 67 12.59 -12.58 -19.85
N ASN A 68 12.16 -12.77 -21.08
CA ASN A 68 11.24 -13.84 -21.45
C ASN A 68 12.00 -15.02 -22.07
N PHE A 69 11.52 -16.22 -21.77
CA PHE A 69 11.95 -17.50 -22.29
C PHE A 69 10.70 -18.27 -22.74
N ALA A 70 10.86 -19.41 -23.41
CA ALA A 70 9.72 -20.26 -23.78
C ALA A 70 8.96 -20.72 -22.52
N GLY A 71 7.74 -20.21 -22.33
CA GLY A 71 6.87 -20.51 -21.18
C GLY A 71 7.29 -19.91 -19.83
N SER A 72 8.37 -19.12 -19.76
CA SER A 72 8.88 -18.55 -18.49
C SER A 72 9.30 -17.11 -18.63
N SER A 73 9.29 -16.35 -17.54
CA SER A 73 9.85 -15.00 -17.48
C SER A 73 10.57 -14.75 -16.15
N LEU A 74 11.66 -13.99 -16.21
CA LEU A 74 12.34 -13.41 -15.06
C LEU A 74 12.02 -11.91 -15.02
N PHE A 75 11.71 -11.41 -13.83
CA PHE A 75 11.46 -9.98 -13.61
C PHE A 75 12.16 -9.52 -12.33
N VAL A 76 12.80 -8.35 -12.41
CA VAL A 76 13.43 -7.65 -11.29
C VAL A 76 13.03 -6.19 -11.33
N SER A 77 12.58 -5.64 -10.20
CA SER A 77 12.31 -4.22 -9.99
C SER A 77 13.02 -3.74 -8.73
N PHE A 78 13.66 -2.58 -8.79
CA PHE A 78 14.36 -2.00 -7.64
C PHE A 78 14.13 -0.49 -7.57
N ASN A 79 14.23 0.06 -6.37
CA ASN A 79 14.23 1.49 -6.12
C ASN A 79 15.60 1.92 -5.58
N ALA A 80 16.17 2.99 -6.14
CA ALA A 80 17.25 3.76 -5.51
C ALA A 80 16.67 5.12 -5.11
N THR A 81 16.58 5.37 -3.81
CA THR A 81 15.93 6.56 -3.26
C THR A 81 16.94 7.43 -2.53
N TYR A 82 16.88 8.73 -2.76
CA TYR A 82 17.46 9.75 -1.89
C TYR A 82 16.32 10.47 -1.18
N ASN A 83 16.37 10.52 0.16
CA ASN A 83 15.37 11.22 0.97
C ASN A 83 16.09 12.21 1.89
N ALA A 84 15.75 13.49 1.74
CA ALA A 84 16.44 14.59 2.41
C ALA A 84 16.05 14.72 3.89
N LEU A 85 14.83 14.30 4.25
CA LEU A 85 14.29 14.39 5.62
C LEU A 85 14.54 13.09 6.39
N LEU A 86 14.13 11.97 5.81
CA LEU A 86 14.26 10.64 6.38
C LEU A 86 15.53 9.98 5.85
N LYS A 87 16.68 10.32 6.43
CA LYS A 87 18.00 9.91 5.92
C LYS A 87 18.17 8.39 5.85
N GLU A 88 17.56 7.66 6.78
CA GLU A 88 17.50 6.20 6.83
C GLU A 88 16.70 5.57 5.69
N ARG A 89 15.91 6.37 4.95
CA ARG A 89 15.21 5.95 3.73
C ARG A 89 16.05 6.17 2.48
N THR A 90 17.21 6.81 2.58
CA THR A 90 18.16 6.89 1.48
C THR A 90 18.85 5.55 1.30
N GLY A 91 18.76 4.97 0.11
CA GLY A 91 19.40 3.69 -0.19
C GLY A 91 18.75 2.95 -1.36
N PHE A 92 19.11 1.67 -1.45
CA PHE A 92 18.63 0.75 -2.48
C PHE A 92 17.67 -0.27 -1.87
N GLU A 93 16.55 -0.50 -2.54
CA GLU A 93 15.53 -1.48 -2.15
C GLU A 93 15.19 -2.38 -3.33
N LEU A 94 15.28 -3.69 -3.13
CA LEU A 94 14.73 -4.66 -4.07
C LEU A 94 13.21 -4.70 -3.90
N ARG A 95 12.48 -4.18 -4.90
CA ARG A 95 11.02 -4.17 -4.89
C ARG A 95 10.50 -5.54 -5.28
N GLU A 96 10.72 -5.98 -6.51
CA GLU A 96 10.27 -7.30 -6.98
C GLU A 96 11.43 -8.09 -7.58
N ALA A 97 11.40 -9.39 -7.42
CA ALA A 97 12.33 -10.33 -8.03
C ALA A 97 11.66 -11.70 -8.06
N TYR A 98 11.21 -12.13 -9.23
CA TYR A 98 10.50 -13.40 -9.37
C TYR A 98 10.76 -14.11 -10.68
N LEU A 99 10.59 -15.42 -10.62
CA LEU A 99 10.43 -16.30 -11.78
C LEU A 99 8.95 -16.61 -11.93
N ASP A 100 8.42 -16.41 -13.13
CA ASP A 100 7.07 -16.80 -13.53
C ASP A 100 7.18 -17.88 -14.61
N HIS A 101 6.40 -18.95 -14.48
CA HIS A 101 6.27 -19.99 -15.48
C HIS A 101 4.79 -20.22 -15.78
N ARG A 102 4.44 -20.30 -17.05
CA ARG A 102 3.07 -20.56 -17.51
C ARG A 102 3.03 -21.58 -18.63
N GLN A 103 2.04 -22.45 -18.48
CA GLN A 103 1.57 -23.39 -19.48
C GLN A 103 0.09 -23.10 -19.77
N GLU A 104 -0.54 -23.93 -20.60
CA GLU A 104 -1.91 -23.73 -21.09
C GLU A 104 -2.96 -23.61 -19.97
N HIS A 105 -2.85 -24.42 -18.90
CA HIS A 105 -3.87 -24.48 -17.83
C HIS A 105 -3.30 -24.33 -16.42
N TRP A 106 -1.99 -24.11 -16.30
CA TRP A 106 -1.36 -23.97 -15.01
C TRP A 106 -0.11 -23.10 -15.10
N GLY A 107 0.34 -22.62 -13.95
CA GLY A 107 1.59 -21.92 -13.84
C GLY A 107 2.01 -21.74 -12.40
N PHE A 108 3.19 -21.18 -12.20
CA PHE A 108 3.63 -20.75 -10.89
C PHE A 108 4.37 -19.42 -10.97
N ARG A 109 4.47 -18.76 -9.83
CA ARG A 109 5.37 -17.61 -9.64
C ARG A 109 6.05 -17.71 -8.30
N LEU A 110 7.38 -17.65 -8.31
CA LEU A 110 8.22 -17.82 -7.13
C LEU A 110 9.11 -16.58 -6.97
N GLY A 111 9.08 -15.96 -5.80
CA GLY A 111 9.97 -14.86 -5.45
C GLY A 111 9.29 -13.71 -4.73
N ARG A 112 10.00 -12.57 -4.67
CA ARG A 112 9.53 -11.33 -4.05
C ARG A 112 8.61 -10.59 -5.03
N GLN A 113 7.36 -10.38 -4.66
CA GLN A 113 6.35 -9.81 -5.55
C GLN A 113 5.22 -9.15 -4.78
N LEU A 114 4.44 -8.32 -5.45
CA LEU A 114 3.16 -7.83 -4.94
C LEU A 114 2.05 -8.85 -5.19
N VAL A 115 1.26 -9.12 -4.16
CA VAL A 115 0.02 -9.90 -4.25
C VAL A 115 -1.14 -8.98 -3.90
N ILE A 116 -2.00 -8.73 -4.89
CA ILE A 116 -3.16 -7.83 -4.77
C ILE A 116 -4.42 -8.66 -5.00
N TRP A 117 -5.28 -8.69 -3.99
CA TRP A 117 -6.63 -9.25 -4.07
C TRP A 117 -7.67 -8.15 -3.92
N GLY A 118 -8.95 -8.46 -4.20
CA GLY A 118 -10.02 -7.47 -4.17
C GLY A 118 -10.23 -6.74 -5.49
N ALA A 119 -11.24 -5.90 -5.48
CA ALA A 119 -11.71 -5.07 -6.57
C ALA A 119 -11.81 -3.59 -6.16
N ALA A 120 -11.69 -3.24 -4.88
CA ALA A 120 -11.82 -1.88 -4.38
C ALA A 120 -10.58 -1.03 -4.67
N ASP A 121 -10.82 0.25 -4.95
CA ASP A 121 -9.78 1.27 -5.05
C ASP A 121 -9.65 2.02 -3.71
N GLY A 122 -8.42 2.31 -3.29
CA GLY A 122 -8.14 3.09 -2.07
C GLY A 122 -8.48 2.43 -0.72
N VAL A 123 -9.28 1.36 -0.68
CA VAL A 123 -9.72 0.65 0.54
C VAL A 123 -9.46 -0.85 0.39
N ARG A 124 -9.01 -1.51 1.46
CA ARG A 124 -8.62 -2.93 1.44
C ARG A 124 -9.53 -3.75 2.33
N ILE A 125 -10.33 -4.62 1.71
CA ILE A 125 -11.17 -5.59 2.43
C ILE A 125 -10.57 -7.00 2.31
N THR A 126 -10.34 -7.47 1.08
CA THR A 126 -9.77 -8.80 0.82
C THR A 126 -8.27 -8.80 0.52
N ASP A 127 -7.70 -7.62 0.20
CA ASP A 127 -6.27 -7.43 0.02
C ASP A 127 -5.52 -7.45 1.36
N LEU A 128 -5.05 -8.63 1.79
CA LEU A 128 -4.37 -8.81 3.09
C LEU A 128 -2.97 -9.44 3.01
N VAL A 129 -2.55 -9.92 1.83
CA VAL A 129 -1.29 -10.65 1.67
C VAL A 129 -0.09 -9.70 1.73
N SER A 130 -0.12 -8.64 0.93
CA SER A 130 0.93 -7.64 0.86
C SER A 130 0.75 -6.59 1.97
N PRO A 131 1.74 -6.28 2.82
CA PRO A 131 1.61 -5.19 3.78
C PRO A 131 1.76 -3.82 3.12
N MET A 132 1.67 -2.75 3.92
CA MET A 132 1.83 -1.38 3.44
C MET A 132 2.94 -0.61 4.16
N ASP A 133 3.56 0.29 3.42
CA ASP A 133 4.49 1.29 3.91
C ASP A 133 3.74 2.57 4.28
N MET A 134 3.48 2.72 5.58
CA MET A 134 2.76 3.85 6.17
C MET A 134 3.71 4.99 6.58
N THR A 135 4.99 4.95 6.15
CA THR A 135 6.02 5.93 6.59
C THR A 135 5.61 7.39 6.35
N GLU A 136 4.82 7.66 5.31
CA GLU A 136 4.25 8.98 5.03
C GLU A 136 2.72 8.90 4.94
N PHE A 137 2.12 7.99 5.71
CA PHE A 137 0.67 7.73 5.72
C PHE A 137 0.10 7.59 4.29
N LEU A 138 -1.00 8.29 3.97
CA LEU A 138 -1.62 8.33 2.64
C LEU A 138 -1.03 9.42 1.73
N ALA A 139 0.05 10.10 2.15
CA ALA A 139 0.70 11.15 1.37
C ALA A 139 1.57 10.61 0.21
N GLN A 140 1.72 9.28 0.09
CA GLN A 140 2.35 8.66 -1.08
C GLN A 140 1.29 8.14 -2.05
N ASP A 141 1.70 7.86 -3.28
CA ASP A 141 0.82 7.20 -4.25
C ASP A 141 0.38 5.84 -3.69
N TYR A 142 -0.91 5.55 -3.77
CA TYR A 142 -1.52 4.37 -3.16
C TYR A 142 -0.92 3.04 -3.68
N ASP A 143 -0.50 3.01 -4.93
CA ASP A 143 0.16 1.82 -5.50
C ASP A 143 1.60 1.65 -5.03
N ASP A 144 2.25 2.73 -4.62
CA ASP A 144 3.62 2.70 -4.14
C ASP A 144 3.75 2.32 -2.67
N ILE A 145 2.74 2.61 -1.85
CA ILE A 145 2.72 2.17 -0.44
C ILE A 145 2.60 0.66 -0.29
N ARG A 146 2.19 -0.09 -1.32
CA ARG A 146 2.14 -1.57 -1.21
C ARG A 146 3.55 -2.15 -1.15
N MET A 147 3.76 -3.04 -0.18
CA MET A 147 5.04 -3.69 0.07
C MET A 147 5.03 -5.12 -0.47
N PRO A 148 6.08 -5.53 -1.20
CA PRO A 148 6.19 -6.87 -1.75
C PRO A 148 6.59 -7.91 -0.70
N VAL A 149 6.18 -9.15 -0.91
CA VAL A 149 6.45 -10.29 -0.03
C VAL A 149 7.12 -11.42 -0.79
N ASN A 150 7.92 -12.23 -0.11
CA ASN A 150 8.42 -13.48 -0.70
C ASN A 150 7.28 -14.50 -0.67
N VAL A 151 6.83 -14.95 -1.84
CA VAL A 151 5.67 -15.83 -1.94
C VAL A 151 5.85 -16.82 -3.08
N LEU A 152 5.34 -18.02 -2.84
CA LEU A 152 5.18 -19.07 -3.84
C LEU A 152 3.71 -19.08 -4.22
N ARG A 153 3.42 -18.87 -5.50
CA ARG A 153 2.06 -18.90 -6.04
C ARG A 153 1.94 -20.00 -7.07
N PHE A 154 0.88 -20.78 -7.00
CA PHE A 154 0.52 -21.78 -7.98
C PHE A 154 -0.85 -21.46 -8.54
N PHE A 155 -1.01 -21.60 -9.85
CA PHE A 155 -2.22 -21.26 -10.56
C PHE A 155 -2.71 -22.46 -11.36
N VAL A 156 -4.02 -22.70 -11.32
CA VAL A 156 -4.74 -23.60 -12.24
C VAL A 156 -5.88 -22.80 -12.84
N PHE A 157 -5.98 -22.73 -14.16
CA PHE A 157 -6.93 -21.84 -14.81
C PHE A 157 -7.41 -22.35 -16.16
N ASN A 158 -8.59 -21.86 -16.53
CA ASN A 158 -9.14 -21.86 -17.89
C ASN A 158 -9.78 -20.49 -18.16
N ASP A 159 -10.52 -20.35 -19.26
CA ASP A 159 -11.12 -19.08 -19.68
C ASP A 159 -12.12 -18.47 -18.70
N LYS A 160 -12.67 -19.28 -17.78
CA LYS A 160 -13.75 -18.86 -16.86
C LYS A 160 -13.38 -18.93 -15.40
N ILE A 161 -12.44 -19.81 -15.03
CA ILE A 161 -12.13 -20.13 -13.63
C ILE A 161 -10.63 -20.11 -13.44
N LYS A 162 -10.19 -19.50 -12.33
CA LYS A 162 -8.80 -19.53 -11.88
C LYS A 162 -8.73 -19.84 -10.39
N LEU A 163 -8.07 -20.94 -10.04
CA LEU A 163 -7.61 -21.22 -8.69
C LEU A 163 -6.19 -20.71 -8.53
N GLU A 164 -5.96 -19.89 -7.51
CA GLU A 164 -4.67 -19.45 -7.04
C GLU A 164 -4.43 -20.02 -5.64
N LEU A 165 -3.31 -20.69 -5.44
CA LEU A 165 -2.82 -21.11 -4.13
C LEU A 165 -1.53 -20.35 -3.83
N LEU A 166 -1.35 -19.93 -2.57
CA LEU A 166 -0.15 -19.22 -2.16
C LEU A 166 0.42 -19.72 -0.83
N ALA A 167 1.74 -19.57 -0.69
CA ALA A 167 2.47 -19.77 0.55
C ALA A 167 3.53 -18.67 0.71
N VAL A 168 3.52 -17.99 1.87
CA VAL A 168 4.43 -16.90 2.23
C VAL A 168 5.34 -17.41 3.35
N PRO A 169 6.60 -17.80 3.05
CA PRO A 169 7.51 -18.35 4.06
C PRO A 169 8.08 -17.31 5.01
N THR A 170 8.18 -16.05 4.60
CA THR A 170 8.75 -14.96 5.40
C THR A 170 7.68 -13.96 5.79
N PHE A 171 7.54 -13.68 7.09
CA PHE A 171 6.62 -12.65 7.55
C PHE A 171 7.11 -11.25 7.17
N GLU A 172 6.18 -10.43 6.65
CA GLU A 172 6.34 -8.99 6.51
C GLU A 172 5.11 -8.30 7.11
N GLY A 173 5.34 -7.26 7.92
CA GLY A 173 4.31 -6.44 8.55
C GLY A 173 4.32 -5.02 8.00
N TYR A 174 3.33 -4.21 8.40
CA TYR A 174 3.25 -2.81 8.00
C TYR A 174 4.49 -2.06 8.47
N LYS A 175 5.01 -1.18 7.63
CA LYS A 175 6.09 -0.28 8.01
C LYS A 175 5.46 0.99 8.58
N LEU A 176 5.53 1.13 9.90
CA LEU A 176 4.95 2.27 10.62
C LEU A 176 6.00 3.38 10.79
N PRO A 177 5.59 4.66 10.70
CA PRO A 177 6.45 5.80 11.04
C PRO A 177 6.55 5.90 12.57
N THR A 178 7.65 5.41 13.13
CA THR A 178 7.87 5.40 14.59
C THR A 178 8.93 6.38 15.06
N ASP A 179 9.56 7.09 14.13
CA ASP A 179 10.40 8.24 14.48
C ASP A 179 9.50 9.39 14.94
N ALA A 180 9.80 9.98 16.09
CA ALA A 180 9.07 11.13 16.61
C ALA A 180 9.28 12.40 15.76
N ALA A 181 10.39 12.49 15.03
CA ALA A 181 10.67 13.59 14.10
C ALA A 181 9.88 13.47 12.79
N ASN A 182 9.37 12.28 12.46
CA ASN A 182 8.53 12.10 11.28
C ASN A 182 7.16 12.77 11.52
N PRO A 183 6.71 13.70 10.67
CA PRO A 183 5.44 14.39 10.87
C PRO A 183 4.23 13.45 10.89
N TRP A 184 4.35 12.28 10.25
CA TRP A 184 3.37 11.20 10.16
C TRP A 184 3.48 10.17 11.27
N SER A 185 4.29 10.41 12.31
CA SER A 185 4.53 9.43 13.38
C SER A 185 3.23 8.91 13.99
N VAL A 186 3.14 7.58 14.13
CA VAL A 186 2.03 6.94 14.87
C VAL A 186 2.24 6.99 16.38
N LEU A 187 3.41 7.44 16.83
CA LEU A 187 3.69 7.61 18.24
C LEU A 187 3.04 8.91 18.76
N PRO A 188 2.50 8.91 19.98
CA PRO A 188 1.95 10.13 20.55
C PRO A 188 3.04 11.21 20.69
N LYS A 189 2.75 12.43 20.21
CA LYS A 189 3.72 13.55 20.20
C LYS A 189 3.93 14.18 21.58
N GLU A 190 2.90 14.14 22.44
CA GLU A 190 2.92 14.73 23.78
C GLU A 190 2.73 13.66 24.85
N THR A 191 3.84 13.14 25.38
CA THR A 191 3.81 12.20 26.51
C THR A 191 4.68 12.71 27.66
N PRO A 192 4.24 12.58 28.93
CA PRO A 192 5.05 12.95 30.10
C PRO A 192 6.32 12.09 30.26
N ARG A 193 6.37 10.94 29.60
CA ARG A 193 7.47 9.98 29.62
C ARG A 193 8.12 9.91 28.25
N SER A 194 9.44 9.70 28.21
CA SER A 194 10.14 9.42 26.95
C SER A 194 9.70 8.06 26.40
N LEU A 195 9.30 8.04 25.13
CA LEU A 195 8.91 6.82 24.42
C LEU A 195 10.16 6.15 23.84
N VAL A 196 10.27 4.83 24.03
CA VAL A 196 11.32 4.02 23.41
C VAL A 196 10.67 2.94 22.58
N TRP A 197 10.91 2.98 21.27
CA TRP A 197 10.43 1.95 20.36
C TRP A 197 11.33 0.71 20.43
N ASP A 198 10.76 -0.42 20.81
CA ASP A 198 11.44 -1.72 20.90
C ASP A 198 10.69 -2.76 20.07
N ALA A 199 11.22 -3.04 18.88
CA ALA A 199 10.71 -4.07 17.98
C ALA A 199 11.51 -5.37 18.02
N GLU A 200 12.45 -5.51 18.96
CA GLU A 200 13.30 -6.70 19.05
C GLU A 200 12.46 -7.93 19.40
N GLY A 201 12.64 -9.02 18.64
CA GLY A 201 11.88 -10.27 18.81
C GLY A 201 10.38 -10.16 18.49
N SER A 202 9.90 -9.03 17.95
CA SER A 202 8.49 -8.86 17.62
C SER A 202 8.06 -9.61 16.36
N ARG A 203 8.96 -9.76 15.39
CA ARG A 203 8.67 -10.42 14.11
C ARG A 203 8.72 -11.94 14.26
N PRO A 204 7.74 -12.70 13.71
CA PRO A 204 7.81 -14.15 13.62
C PRO A 204 9.11 -14.63 12.95
N GLU A 205 9.75 -15.61 13.56
CA GLU A 205 10.96 -16.23 13.01
C GLU A 205 10.67 -17.02 11.72
N LEU A 206 11.69 -17.21 10.88
CA LEU A 206 11.61 -18.05 9.69
C LEU A 206 11.51 -19.53 10.10
N ARG A 207 10.29 -20.03 10.27
CA ARG A 207 9.96 -21.42 10.61
C ARG A 207 8.75 -21.90 9.81
N LEU A 208 8.68 -23.19 9.52
CA LEU A 208 7.53 -23.77 8.82
C LEU A 208 6.19 -23.53 9.54
N SER A 209 6.20 -23.50 10.88
CA SER A 209 5.03 -23.15 11.70
C SER A 209 4.56 -21.70 11.53
N ASN A 210 5.41 -20.83 10.98
CA ASN A 210 5.15 -19.40 10.80
C ASN A 210 4.76 -19.03 9.37
N VAL A 211 4.75 -20.00 8.44
CA VAL A 211 4.31 -19.84 7.05
C VAL A 211 2.86 -19.38 7.02
N GLU A 212 2.55 -18.45 6.13
CA GLU A 212 1.17 -18.06 5.80
C GLU A 212 0.77 -18.75 4.51
N TYR A 213 -0.49 -19.15 4.39
CA TYR A 213 -0.96 -19.85 3.21
C TYR A 213 -2.44 -19.59 2.97
N GLY A 214 -2.88 -19.85 1.76
CA GLY A 214 -4.28 -19.83 1.42
C GLY A 214 -4.51 -19.88 -0.08
N GLY A 215 -5.70 -19.47 -0.50
CA GLY A 215 -6.03 -19.49 -1.92
C GLY A 215 -7.20 -18.59 -2.26
N ARG A 216 -7.34 -18.35 -3.56
CA ARG A 216 -8.38 -17.55 -4.18
C ARG A 216 -8.92 -18.28 -5.40
N LEU A 217 -10.23 -18.47 -5.46
CA LEU A 217 -10.96 -19.00 -6.59
C LEU A 217 -11.69 -17.84 -7.28
N SER A 218 -11.33 -17.55 -8.53
CA SER A 218 -11.87 -16.44 -9.32
C SER A 218 -12.69 -16.97 -10.48
N PHE A 219 -13.79 -16.30 -10.78
CA PHE A 219 -14.69 -16.59 -11.88
C PHE A 219 -14.80 -15.36 -12.78
N ALA A 220 -14.54 -15.53 -14.07
CA ALA A 220 -14.72 -14.51 -15.09
C ALA A 220 -15.86 -14.95 -16.02
N LEU A 221 -17.05 -14.42 -15.80
CA LEU A 221 -18.27 -14.78 -16.54
C LEU A 221 -18.77 -13.60 -17.36
N PRO A 222 -19.56 -13.82 -18.43
CA PRO A 222 -20.14 -12.73 -19.19
C PRO A 222 -20.93 -11.76 -18.29
N GLY A 223 -20.41 -10.53 -18.16
CA GLY A 223 -21.04 -9.45 -17.42
C GLY A 223 -20.88 -9.49 -15.90
N VAL A 224 -20.12 -10.42 -15.32
CA VAL A 224 -19.79 -10.42 -13.89
C VAL A 224 -18.50 -11.18 -13.61
N ASP A 225 -17.63 -10.57 -12.82
CA ASP A 225 -16.45 -11.21 -12.25
C ASP A 225 -16.63 -11.31 -10.74
N PHE A 226 -16.28 -12.46 -10.15
CA PHE A 226 -16.30 -12.59 -8.69
C PHE A 226 -15.25 -13.57 -8.21
N SER A 227 -14.88 -13.46 -6.94
CA SER A 227 -13.94 -14.40 -6.34
C SER A 227 -14.24 -14.71 -4.88
N LEU A 228 -13.73 -15.85 -4.43
CA LEU A 228 -13.74 -16.30 -3.05
C LEU A 228 -12.31 -16.59 -2.63
N ALA A 229 -11.93 -16.16 -1.43
CA ALA A 229 -10.59 -16.27 -0.91
C ALA A 229 -10.59 -16.71 0.55
N ALA A 230 -9.56 -17.45 0.94
CA ALA A 230 -9.30 -17.83 2.33
C ALA A 230 -7.80 -17.78 2.62
N LEU A 231 -7.43 -17.33 3.81
CA LEU A 231 -6.04 -17.21 4.26
C LEU A 231 -5.90 -17.63 5.72
N HIS A 232 -4.78 -18.30 6.00
CA HIS A 232 -4.21 -18.42 7.32
C HIS A 232 -2.95 -17.55 7.36
N THR A 233 -3.02 -16.44 8.08
CA THR A 233 -2.05 -15.34 7.97
C THR A 233 -1.71 -14.75 9.34
N TRP A 234 -0.84 -13.75 9.36
CA TRP A 234 -0.56 -12.90 10.51
C TRP A 234 -1.26 -11.55 10.30
N ASN A 235 -1.82 -10.97 11.36
CA ASN A 235 -2.32 -9.60 11.28
C ASN A 235 -1.14 -8.67 10.96
N LYS A 236 -1.16 -8.07 9.77
CA LYS A 236 -0.05 -7.27 9.23
C LYS A 236 0.11 -5.93 9.95
N MET A 237 -0.96 -5.43 10.57
CA MET A 237 -0.94 -4.30 11.47
C MET A 237 -0.62 -4.82 12.88
N PRO A 238 0.50 -4.41 13.51
CA PRO A 238 0.85 -4.89 14.84
C PRO A 238 -0.10 -4.33 15.90
N VAL A 239 -0.31 -5.12 16.96
CA VAL A 239 -0.80 -4.61 18.23
C VAL A 239 0.33 -3.84 18.90
N ILE A 240 0.05 -2.61 19.32
CA ILE A 240 1.03 -1.78 20.03
C ILE A 240 0.86 -2.00 21.53
N GLU A 241 1.87 -2.59 22.15
CA GLU A 241 1.94 -2.76 23.61
C GLU A 241 2.75 -1.64 24.25
N TYR A 242 2.24 -1.12 25.37
CA TYR A 242 2.92 -0.11 26.17
C TYR A 242 3.36 -0.73 27.51
N LYS A 243 4.67 -0.78 27.75
CA LYS A 243 5.25 -1.29 28.99
C LYS A 243 5.94 -0.16 29.75
N PRO A 244 5.41 0.27 30.90
CA PRO A 244 6.09 1.26 31.74
C PRO A 244 7.41 0.69 32.27
N SER A 245 8.51 1.43 32.08
CA SER A 245 9.83 1.09 32.62
C SER A 245 10.46 2.33 33.26
N GLY A 246 10.21 2.51 34.56
CA GLY A 246 10.65 3.70 35.29
C GLY A 246 10.14 5.01 34.66
N SER A 247 11.06 5.89 34.25
CA SER A 247 10.77 7.16 33.57
C SER A 247 10.48 7.03 32.07
N GLN A 248 10.66 5.84 31.49
CA GLN A 248 10.42 5.56 30.08
C GLN A 248 9.15 4.74 29.88
N LEU A 249 8.56 4.86 28.70
CA LEU A 249 7.47 4.01 28.23
C LEU A 249 7.97 3.25 27.00
N THR A 250 8.22 1.95 27.16
CA THR A 250 8.62 1.08 26.05
C THR A 250 7.40 0.75 25.21
N VAL A 251 7.50 0.98 23.91
CA VAL A 251 6.46 0.71 22.92
C VAL A 251 6.94 -0.43 22.04
N SER A 252 6.21 -1.54 22.05
CA SER A 252 6.58 -2.73 21.28
C SER A 252 5.47 -3.19 20.35
N PRO A 253 5.74 -3.43 19.06
CA PRO A 253 4.79 -4.08 18.17
C PRO A 253 4.69 -5.57 18.50
N ARG A 254 3.49 -6.14 18.46
CA ARG A 254 3.25 -7.59 18.56
C ARG A 254 2.36 -8.04 17.42
N TYR A 255 2.75 -9.15 16.78
CA TYR A 255 2.02 -9.74 15.67
C TYR A 255 1.32 -11.01 16.12
N TYR A 256 0.05 -11.16 15.71
CA TYR A 256 -0.80 -12.29 16.06
C TYR A 256 -1.31 -12.99 14.81
N ARG A 257 -1.48 -14.30 14.89
CA ARG A 257 -2.12 -15.09 13.83
C ARG A 257 -3.60 -14.73 13.70
N MET A 258 -4.11 -14.82 12.49
CA MET A 258 -5.54 -14.68 12.18
C MET A 258 -5.93 -15.55 10.99
N GLY A 259 -7.20 -15.93 10.95
CA GLY A 259 -7.83 -16.51 9.77
C GLY A 259 -8.61 -15.45 9.00
N PHE A 260 -8.82 -15.71 7.72
CA PHE A 260 -9.59 -14.84 6.83
C PHE A 260 -10.37 -15.70 5.83
N VAL A 261 -11.63 -15.32 5.59
CA VAL A 261 -12.44 -15.81 4.48
C VAL A 261 -13.18 -14.61 3.90
N GLY A 262 -13.14 -14.42 2.59
CA GLY A 262 -13.78 -13.29 1.96
C GLY A 262 -14.02 -13.50 0.48
N GLY A 263 -14.53 -12.48 -0.18
CA GLY A 263 -14.77 -12.48 -1.61
C GLY A 263 -15.08 -11.09 -2.13
N ASP A 264 -15.02 -10.98 -3.44
CA ASP A 264 -15.26 -9.76 -4.19
C ASP A 264 -16.15 -10.05 -5.41
N VAL A 265 -16.84 -9.02 -5.87
CA VAL A 265 -17.66 -9.03 -7.08
C VAL A 265 -17.51 -7.70 -7.80
N SER A 266 -17.39 -7.77 -9.13
CA SER A 266 -17.38 -6.62 -10.03
C SER A 266 -18.38 -6.87 -11.16
N LYS A 267 -19.27 -5.91 -11.40
CA LYS A 267 -20.33 -6.01 -12.39
C LYS A 267 -20.40 -4.74 -13.25
N PRO A 268 -19.97 -4.77 -14.51
CA PRO A 268 -20.19 -3.68 -15.45
C PRO A 268 -21.68 -3.57 -15.81
N LEU A 269 -22.22 -2.35 -15.78
CA LEU A 269 -23.59 -1.99 -16.10
C LEU A 269 -23.61 -0.69 -16.92
N GLY A 270 -23.44 -0.81 -18.23
CA GLY A 270 -23.35 0.35 -19.13
C GLY A 270 -22.11 1.20 -18.81
N GLN A 271 -22.33 2.46 -18.41
CA GLN A 271 -21.26 3.38 -17.98
C GLN A 271 -20.84 3.20 -16.52
N PHE A 272 -21.48 2.27 -15.81
CA PHE A 272 -21.20 2.02 -14.40
C PHE A 272 -20.44 0.71 -14.22
N VAL A 273 -19.62 0.63 -13.17
CA VAL A 273 -19.10 -0.63 -12.64
C VAL A 273 -19.47 -0.69 -11.16
N LEU A 274 -20.27 -1.69 -10.78
CA LEU A 274 -20.61 -1.94 -9.39
C LEU A 274 -19.59 -2.89 -8.78
N ARG A 275 -19.11 -2.55 -7.59
CA ARG A 275 -18.10 -3.32 -6.85
C ARG A 275 -18.62 -3.67 -5.48
N GLY A 276 -18.33 -4.89 -5.04
CA GLY A 276 -18.64 -5.34 -3.69
C GLY A 276 -17.51 -6.20 -3.15
N GLU A 277 -17.19 -6.03 -1.88
CA GLU A 277 -16.29 -6.93 -1.15
C GLU A 277 -16.86 -7.26 0.23
N ALA A 278 -16.59 -8.46 0.71
CA ALA A 278 -16.87 -8.85 2.08
C ALA A 278 -15.80 -9.81 2.60
N ALA A 279 -15.42 -9.65 3.86
CA ALA A 279 -14.39 -10.45 4.51
C ALA A 279 -14.74 -10.68 5.98
N PHE A 280 -14.63 -11.92 6.42
CA PHE A 280 -14.72 -12.32 7.80
C PHE A 280 -13.34 -12.68 8.33
N ASN A 281 -12.88 -11.94 9.34
CA ASN A 281 -11.60 -12.19 10.01
C ASN A 281 -11.82 -12.98 11.29
N LEU A 282 -11.03 -14.03 11.50
CA LEU A 282 -11.09 -14.91 12.66
C LEU A 282 -9.90 -14.63 13.57
N GLY A 283 -10.16 -14.26 14.83
CA GLY A 283 -9.11 -14.02 15.82
C GLY A 283 -8.19 -12.83 15.51
N LYS A 284 -8.69 -11.79 14.82
CA LYS A 284 -7.96 -10.55 14.58
C LYS A 284 -7.72 -9.82 15.92
N HIS A 285 -6.47 -9.44 16.16
CA HIS A 285 -6.08 -8.72 17.38
C HIS A 285 -6.02 -7.22 17.14
N PHE A 286 -6.30 -6.44 18.18
CA PHE A 286 -6.35 -4.98 18.14
C PHE A 286 -5.53 -4.39 19.27
N SER A 287 -4.91 -3.23 19.03
CA SER A 287 -4.32 -2.43 20.10
C SER A 287 -5.39 -2.04 21.11
N TYR A 288 -5.02 -2.06 22.39
CA TYR A 288 -5.89 -1.58 23.47
C TYR A 288 -5.54 -0.15 23.84
N ILE A 289 -6.50 0.55 24.44
CA ILE A 289 -6.24 1.84 25.04
C ILE A 289 -5.21 1.69 26.16
N GLN A 290 -4.41 2.73 26.38
CA GLN A 290 -3.27 2.68 27.31
C GLN A 290 -3.67 2.27 28.74
N GLN A 291 -4.88 2.64 29.18
CA GLN A 291 -5.43 2.30 30.50
C GLN A 291 -5.66 0.79 30.68
N ALA A 292 -5.79 0.04 29.59
CA ALA A 292 -6.00 -1.40 29.58
C ALA A 292 -4.73 -2.18 29.18
N ALA A 293 -3.55 -1.58 29.28
CA ALA A 293 -2.28 -2.21 28.89
C ALA A 293 -1.96 -3.51 29.67
N SER A 294 -2.50 -3.69 30.87
CA SER A 294 -2.34 -4.93 31.66
C SER A 294 -3.34 -6.03 31.31
N THR A 295 -4.35 -5.73 30.48
CA THR A 295 -5.35 -6.71 30.05
C THR A 295 -4.71 -7.72 29.09
N PRO A 296 -4.86 -9.04 29.33
CA PRO A 296 -4.36 -10.05 28.40
C PRO A 296 -4.92 -9.86 26.99
N GLN A 297 -4.05 -9.95 25.99
CA GLN A 297 -4.46 -9.87 24.59
C GLN A 297 -5.35 -11.06 24.20
N LYS A 298 -6.41 -10.77 23.44
CA LYS A 298 -7.31 -11.75 22.86
C LYS A 298 -7.67 -11.39 21.42
N GLY A 299 -7.98 -12.41 20.62
CA GLY A 299 -8.46 -12.26 19.26
C GLY A 299 -9.97 -12.01 19.21
N PHE A 300 -10.39 -11.18 18.26
CA PHE A 300 -11.78 -10.85 17.97
C PHE A 300 -12.13 -11.29 16.55
N ASN A 301 -13.38 -11.65 16.32
CA ASN A 301 -13.87 -11.86 14.97
C ASN A 301 -14.37 -10.52 14.42
N THR A 302 -14.18 -10.27 13.12
CA THR A 302 -14.73 -9.08 12.47
C THR A 302 -15.40 -9.43 11.15
N ILE A 303 -16.37 -8.60 10.77
CA ILE A 303 -16.89 -8.55 9.41
C ILE A 303 -16.50 -7.19 8.81
N ASN A 304 -15.89 -7.22 7.64
CA ASN A 304 -15.46 -6.08 6.88
C ASN A 304 -16.16 -6.16 5.52
N TRP A 305 -16.76 -5.08 5.05
CA TRP A 305 -17.45 -5.07 3.77
C TRP A 305 -17.34 -3.72 3.09
N LEU A 306 -17.49 -3.73 1.78
CA LEU A 306 -17.47 -2.56 0.92
C LEU A 306 -18.48 -2.71 -0.20
N VAL A 307 -19.16 -1.61 -0.52
CA VAL A 307 -19.94 -1.45 -1.74
C VAL A 307 -19.50 -0.18 -2.45
N GLY A 308 -19.40 -0.23 -3.77
CA GLY A 308 -18.93 0.90 -4.56
C GLY A 308 -19.52 0.93 -5.97
N ALA A 309 -19.48 2.11 -6.56
CA ALA A 309 -19.88 2.35 -7.93
C ALA A 309 -18.89 3.30 -8.60
N ASP A 310 -18.40 2.89 -9.76
CA ASP A 310 -17.61 3.73 -10.65
C ASP A 310 -18.50 4.17 -11.80
N TRP A 311 -18.48 5.45 -12.12
CA TRP A 311 -19.21 6.02 -13.25
C TRP A 311 -18.23 6.67 -14.22
N TYR A 312 -18.15 6.08 -15.41
CA TYR A 312 -17.38 6.61 -16.54
C TYR A 312 -18.29 7.49 -17.39
N ALA A 313 -18.38 8.75 -16.99
CA ALA A 313 -19.29 9.72 -17.57
C ALA A 313 -18.75 10.31 -18.89
N PRO A 314 -19.63 10.83 -19.78
CA PRO A 314 -19.21 11.48 -21.01
C PRO A 314 -18.25 12.66 -20.78
N HIS A 315 -17.47 13.02 -21.80
CA HIS A 315 -16.49 14.11 -21.76
C HIS A 315 -15.38 13.89 -20.71
N GLU A 316 -14.91 12.63 -20.64
CA GLU A 316 -13.77 12.18 -19.83
C GLU A 316 -13.90 12.47 -18.33
N TRP A 317 -15.11 12.36 -17.81
CA TRP A 317 -15.36 12.40 -16.38
C TRP A 317 -15.31 10.98 -15.80
N THR A 318 -14.76 10.86 -14.60
CA THR A 318 -14.84 9.62 -13.82
C THR A 318 -15.19 9.97 -12.39
N VAL A 319 -16.21 9.30 -11.85
CA VAL A 319 -16.66 9.47 -10.47
C VAL A 319 -16.73 8.09 -9.84
N MET A 320 -16.00 7.87 -8.76
CA MET A 320 -16.01 6.62 -8.01
C MET A 320 -16.43 6.93 -6.58
N ALA A 321 -17.41 6.20 -6.06
CA ALA A 321 -17.85 6.33 -4.68
C ALA A 321 -17.90 4.94 -4.05
N GLN A 322 -17.29 4.80 -2.87
CA GLN A 322 -17.31 3.55 -2.12
C GLN A 322 -17.64 3.80 -0.66
N PHE A 323 -18.47 2.95 -0.08
CA PHE A 323 -18.73 2.90 1.35
C PHE A 323 -18.20 1.59 1.90
N SER A 324 -17.48 1.65 3.01
CA SER A 324 -16.96 0.47 3.69
C SER A 324 -17.20 0.54 5.19
N SER A 325 -17.30 -0.63 5.81
CA SER A 325 -17.45 -0.73 7.27
C SER A 325 -16.80 -1.99 7.81
N GLU A 326 -16.10 -1.85 8.94
CA GLU A 326 -15.62 -2.95 9.78
C GLU A 326 -16.43 -2.99 11.08
N SER A 327 -16.87 -4.18 11.48
CA SER A 327 -17.58 -4.40 12.74
C SER A 327 -16.90 -5.49 13.57
N ILE A 328 -16.63 -5.18 14.83
CA ILE A 328 -15.98 -6.08 15.79
C ILE A 328 -17.05 -6.84 16.58
N PHE A 329 -17.03 -8.17 16.48
CA PHE A 329 -17.92 -9.03 17.26
C PHE A 329 -17.42 -9.17 18.70
N LYS A 330 -18.37 -9.24 19.65
CA LYS A 330 -18.07 -9.28 21.10
C LYS A 330 -17.11 -8.15 21.50
N TYR A 331 -17.40 -6.95 21.01
CA TYR A 331 -16.61 -5.75 21.24
C TYR A 331 -16.48 -5.44 22.73
N GLU A 332 -15.32 -4.91 23.09
CA GLU A 332 -14.95 -4.53 24.44
C GLU A 332 -14.45 -3.09 24.42
N SER A 333 -14.81 -2.29 25.42
CA SER A 333 -14.51 -0.84 25.44
C SER A 333 -13.02 -0.51 25.55
N TYR A 334 -12.19 -1.48 25.91
CA TYR A 334 -10.73 -1.31 25.94
C TYR A 334 -10.05 -1.44 24.58
N VAL A 335 -10.75 -1.88 23.53
CA VAL A 335 -10.22 -1.89 22.16
C VAL A 335 -10.08 -0.45 21.68
N ALA A 336 -8.90 -0.08 21.16
CA ALA A 336 -8.61 1.30 20.77
C ALA A 336 -9.38 1.76 19.52
N GLN A 337 -9.85 0.81 18.69
CA GLN A 337 -10.65 1.08 17.51
C GLN A 337 -12.15 1.01 17.86
N PRO A 338 -13.01 1.82 17.22
CA PRO A 338 -14.44 1.77 17.49
C PRO A 338 -15.05 0.43 17.09
N ARG A 339 -16.16 0.06 17.73
CA ARG A 339 -16.91 -1.18 17.44
C ARG A 339 -17.29 -1.30 15.96
N HIS A 340 -17.73 -0.20 15.39
CA HIS A 340 -18.07 -0.04 13.98
C HIS A 340 -17.17 1.06 13.45
N ASN A 341 -16.42 0.79 12.39
CA ASN A 341 -15.54 1.76 11.75
C ASN A 341 -15.94 1.90 10.29
N SER A 342 -16.49 3.04 9.89
CA SER A 342 -17.10 3.25 8.59
C SER A 342 -16.39 4.39 7.84
N LEU A 343 -16.09 4.12 6.58
CA LEU A 343 -15.30 4.98 5.72
C LEU A 343 -16.01 5.15 4.39
N LEU A 344 -16.27 6.39 4.02
CA LEU A 344 -16.72 6.77 2.68
C LEU A 344 -15.53 7.28 1.88
N THR A 345 -15.40 6.84 0.64
CA THR A 345 -14.42 7.38 -0.31
C THR A 345 -15.12 7.93 -1.53
N LEU A 346 -14.61 9.04 -2.04
CA LEU A 346 -15.08 9.69 -3.25
C LEU A 346 -13.86 10.08 -4.08
N CYS A 347 -13.78 9.58 -5.31
CA CYS A 347 -12.83 10.01 -6.31
C CYS A 347 -13.58 10.69 -7.45
N VAL A 348 -13.19 11.91 -7.80
CA VAL A 348 -13.71 12.62 -8.96
C VAL A 348 -12.53 13.04 -9.81
N SER A 349 -12.53 12.69 -11.09
CA SER A 349 -11.49 13.10 -12.03
C SER A 349 -12.06 13.58 -13.36
N LYS A 350 -11.38 14.54 -13.98
CA LYS A 350 -11.67 15.03 -15.31
C LYS A 350 -10.37 15.17 -16.11
N LYS A 351 -10.39 14.68 -17.35
CA LYS A 351 -9.35 14.99 -18.33
C LYS A 351 -9.73 16.21 -19.17
N LEU A 352 -8.71 17.02 -19.46
CA LEU A 352 -8.75 18.31 -20.11
C LEU A 352 -7.57 18.43 -21.10
N LEU A 353 -7.63 19.42 -21.99
CA LEU A 353 -6.54 19.73 -22.94
C LEU A 353 -6.15 18.52 -23.80
N ASP A 354 -7.12 17.91 -24.48
CA ASP A 354 -6.92 16.69 -25.26
C ASP A 354 -6.26 15.58 -24.43
N SER A 355 -6.79 15.37 -23.23
CA SER A 355 -6.33 14.38 -22.26
C SER A 355 -4.93 14.59 -21.67
N ASN A 356 -4.26 15.71 -21.94
CA ASN A 356 -2.93 16.02 -21.41
C ASN A 356 -2.93 16.56 -19.99
N LEU A 357 -4.06 17.07 -19.49
CA LEU A 357 -4.22 17.51 -18.10
C LEU A 357 -5.33 16.72 -17.42
N GLN A 358 -5.01 16.03 -16.34
CA GLN A 358 -5.99 15.40 -15.46
C GLN A 358 -6.09 16.16 -14.14
N LEU A 359 -7.29 16.62 -13.81
CA LEU A 359 -7.62 17.15 -12.49
C LEU A 359 -8.38 16.08 -11.73
N SER A 360 -7.99 15.80 -10.49
CA SER A 360 -8.71 14.85 -9.64
C SER A 360 -8.72 15.26 -8.17
N ASP A 361 -9.76 14.83 -7.47
CA ASP A 361 -9.82 14.81 -6.01
C ASP A 361 -10.11 13.37 -5.55
N PHE A 362 -9.32 12.87 -4.60
CA PHE A 362 -9.62 11.64 -3.88
C PHE A 362 -9.81 11.96 -2.40
N THR A 363 -11.02 11.75 -1.89
CA THR A 363 -11.35 12.05 -0.50
C THR A 363 -11.78 10.81 0.28
N TYR A 364 -11.20 10.65 1.46
CA TYR A 364 -11.60 9.73 2.51
C TYR A 364 -12.36 10.48 3.60
N PHE A 365 -13.52 9.97 4.02
CA PHE A 365 -14.33 10.49 5.12
C PHE A 365 -14.52 9.41 6.21
N ASP A 366 -13.92 9.63 7.38
CA ASP A 366 -14.18 8.85 8.59
C ASP A 366 -15.54 9.27 9.16
N LEU A 367 -16.56 8.44 8.95
CA LEU A 367 -17.93 8.76 9.35
C LEU A 367 -18.16 8.64 10.85
N ASN A 368 -17.30 7.90 11.55
CA ASN A 368 -17.38 7.72 12.99
C ASN A 368 -16.89 8.95 13.74
N HIS A 369 -15.78 9.53 13.29
CA HIS A 369 -15.12 10.65 13.96
C HIS A 369 -15.24 11.98 13.21
N LYS A 370 -15.95 11.99 12.08
CA LYS A 370 -16.17 13.17 11.21
C LYS A 370 -14.86 13.81 10.73
N GLY A 371 -13.82 12.99 10.55
CA GLY A 371 -12.54 13.41 10.00
C GLY A 371 -12.45 13.12 8.50
N TRP A 372 -11.53 13.80 7.82
CA TRP A 372 -11.31 13.58 6.39
C TRP A 372 -9.85 13.75 5.98
N PHE A 373 -9.52 13.14 4.84
CA PHE A 373 -8.32 13.39 4.06
C PHE A 373 -8.73 13.53 2.60
N SER A 374 -8.47 14.69 1.99
CA SER A 374 -8.77 14.99 0.58
C SER A 374 -7.49 15.33 -0.14
N ARG A 375 -7.25 14.70 -1.30
CA ARG A 375 -6.08 14.92 -2.13
C ARG A 375 -6.51 15.48 -3.47
N PHE A 376 -6.25 16.76 -3.65
CA PHE A 376 -6.38 17.43 -4.94
C PHE A 376 -5.10 17.22 -5.75
N THR A 377 -5.24 16.82 -7.00
CA THR A 377 -4.12 16.56 -7.92
C THR A 377 -4.39 17.18 -9.28
N ALA A 378 -3.39 17.87 -9.81
CA ALA A 378 -3.27 18.21 -11.21
C ALA A 378 -2.08 17.43 -11.78
N ASP A 379 -2.33 16.57 -12.76
CA ASP A 379 -1.32 15.80 -13.50
C ASP A 379 -1.27 16.29 -14.95
N TYR A 380 -0.17 16.92 -15.34
CA TYR A 380 0.06 17.41 -16.69
C TYR A 380 1.12 16.58 -17.42
N ALA A 381 0.69 15.88 -18.47
CA ALA A 381 1.56 15.19 -19.40
C ALA A 381 2.20 16.23 -20.33
N LEU A 382 3.47 16.58 -20.06
CA LEU A 382 4.25 17.47 -20.92
C LEU A 382 4.58 16.80 -22.25
N ASN A 383 4.81 15.49 -22.20
CA ASN A 383 4.92 14.56 -23.33
C ASN A 383 4.75 13.12 -22.81
N ASP A 384 4.87 12.13 -23.68
CA ASP A 384 4.71 10.70 -23.36
C ASP A 384 5.62 10.17 -22.23
N HIS A 385 6.71 10.87 -21.93
CA HIS A 385 7.70 10.45 -20.94
C HIS A 385 7.67 11.32 -19.67
N ILE A 386 7.26 12.59 -19.76
CA ILE A 386 7.37 13.56 -18.66
C ILE A 386 5.99 13.97 -18.16
N HIS A 387 5.76 13.73 -16.87
CA HIS A 387 4.60 14.21 -16.13
C HIS A 387 5.02 15.21 -15.06
N LEU A 388 4.31 16.33 -15.00
CA LEU A 388 4.43 17.35 -13.97
C LEU A 388 3.15 17.32 -13.15
N LEU A 389 3.27 17.01 -11.87
CA LEU A 389 2.15 16.91 -10.94
C LEU A 389 2.29 17.96 -9.84
N ALA A 390 1.17 18.52 -9.43
CA ALA A 390 1.09 19.35 -8.23
C ALA A 390 -0.25 19.10 -7.55
N GLY A 391 -0.29 19.30 -6.23
CA GLY A 391 -1.49 19.02 -5.49
C GLY A 391 -1.51 19.62 -4.10
N TYR A 392 -2.64 19.37 -3.44
CA TYR A 392 -2.89 19.77 -2.07
C TYR A 392 -3.54 18.63 -1.32
N ASP A 393 -2.93 18.27 -0.20
CA ASP A 393 -3.41 17.27 0.73
C ASP A 393 -4.04 17.99 1.92
N TRP A 394 -5.35 17.80 2.10
CA TRP A 394 -6.14 18.48 3.10
C TRP A 394 -6.64 17.51 4.16
N PHE A 395 -6.22 17.73 5.40
CA PHE A 395 -6.66 16.96 6.55
C PHE A 395 -7.63 17.75 7.42
N GLY A 396 -8.58 17.04 8.02
CA GLY A 396 -9.50 17.63 8.99
C GLY A 396 -10.11 16.61 9.94
N GLY A 397 -10.75 17.13 11.00
CA GLY A 397 -11.24 16.35 12.13
C GLY A 397 -10.32 16.41 13.35
N SER A 398 -10.82 16.01 14.52
CA SER A 398 -10.09 16.04 15.78
C SER A 398 -9.80 14.66 16.37
N GLU A 399 -10.51 13.64 15.90
CA GLU A 399 -10.47 12.27 16.40
C GLU A 399 -10.32 11.28 15.24
N GLY A 400 -10.25 9.98 15.56
CA GLY A 400 -10.18 8.93 14.56
C GLY A 400 -8.84 8.85 13.83
N MET A 401 -8.84 8.25 12.64
CA MET A 401 -7.60 7.98 11.90
C MET A 401 -6.92 9.25 11.36
N PHE A 402 -7.68 10.31 11.11
CA PHE A 402 -7.18 11.57 10.53
C PHE A 402 -6.88 12.64 11.58
N GLY A 403 -7.52 12.58 12.76
CA GLY A 403 -7.36 13.56 13.84
C GLY A 403 -5.90 13.86 14.23
N PRO A 404 -5.03 12.85 14.42
CA PRO A 404 -3.61 13.07 14.72
C PRO A 404 -2.84 13.88 13.66
N TYR A 405 -3.35 13.93 12.43
CA TYR A 405 -2.72 14.57 11.28
C TYR A 405 -3.46 15.82 10.81
N LYS A 406 -4.42 16.36 11.59
CA LYS A 406 -5.21 17.53 11.20
C LYS A 406 -4.39 18.78 10.85
N HIS A 407 -3.16 18.88 11.34
CA HIS A 407 -2.22 19.98 11.08
C HIS A 407 -1.14 19.62 10.04
N ASN A 408 -1.25 18.46 9.40
CA ASN A 408 -0.31 17.98 8.40
C ASN A 408 -0.75 18.29 6.96
N SER A 409 -1.74 19.18 6.77
CA SER A 409 -2.13 19.61 5.42
C SER A 409 -0.92 20.19 4.67
N GLU A 410 -0.75 19.82 3.41
CA GLU A 410 0.47 20.09 2.65
C GLU A 410 0.19 20.42 1.18
N VAL A 411 0.98 21.35 0.63
CA VAL A 411 1.10 21.55 -0.82
C VAL A 411 2.28 20.73 -1.30
N TRP A 412 2.12 20.04 -2.42
CA TRP A 412 3.18 19.19 -2.97
C TRP A 412 3.33 19.37 -4.48
N ALA A 413 4.54 19.07 -4.94
CA ALA A 413 4.90 19.04 -6.36
C ALA A 413 5.73 17.79 -6.65
N LYS A 414 5.50 17.22 -7.84
CA LYS A 414 6.20 16.04 -8.32
C LYS A 414 6.52 16.16 -9.80
N ALA A 415 7.72 15.76 -10.18
CA ALA A 415 8.08 15.57 -11.59
C ALA A 415 8.46 14.11 -11.79
N LYS A 416 7.98 13.50 -12.87
CA LYS A 416 8.20 12.09 -13.19
C LYS A 416 8.62 11.96 -14.65
N TYR A 417 9.70 11.22 -14.88
CA TYR A 417 10.18 10.82 -16.19
C TYR A 417 10.14 9.30 -16.32
N CYS A 418 9.47 8.77 -17.34
CA CYS A 418 9.42 7.34 -17.67
C CYS A 418 10.28 7.05 -18.90
N PHE A 419 10.92 5.87 -18.95
CA PHE A 419 11.72 5.42 -20.08
C PHE A 419 11.60 3.92 -20.33
#